data_AF-A0A969S540-F1
#
_entry.id   AF-A0A969S540-F1
#
_cell.length_a   1.000
_cell.length_b   1.000
_cell.length_c   1.000
_cell.angle_alpha   90.00
_cell.angle_beta   90.00
_cell.angle_gamma   90.00
#
_symmetry.space_group_name_H-M   'P 1'
#
loop_
_entity.id
_entity.type
_entity.pdbx_description
1 polymer ?
#
loop_
_entity_poly.entity_id
_entity_poly.type
_entity_poly.pdbx_seq_one_letter_code
_entity_poly.pdbx_strand_id
1 'polypeptide(L)'
;MECQLFRGNVILLSSDLNLTGAEVIQAYGWRFKIELTFRTLLQLLGGFSYRFWLKAMSPTKRWPQPLELPEHSPEIFTKQVLAKVEAFERFVNLNAIALGLLQVLALEMKQSVWSHFPVWFRTLPSHGYPTEQVVRISLQHLQLAVLAHSRQGLLLHQLLDQKNQHRRQPSKPPDLVENLNP
;
A
#
# COMPACT_ATOMS: atom_id res chain seq x y z
N MET A 1 8.17 -17.06 -17.24
CA MET A 1 6.82 -17.23 -16.65
C MET A 1 6.38 -18.63 -17.06
N GLU A 2 6.67 -19.62 -16.22
CA GLU A 2 6.20 -20.98 -16.45
C GLU A 2 4.70 -20.99 -16.13
N CYS A 3 3.87 -21.18 -17.15
CA CYS A 3 2.48 -21.56 -16.96
C CYS A 3 2.48 -22.97 -16.37
N GLN A 4 2.44 -23.08 -15.05
CA GLN A 4 2.00 -24.29 -14.39
C GLN A 4 0.54 -24.49 -14.79
N LEU A 5 0.32 -25.26 -15.86
CA LEU A 5 -1.01 -25.72 -16.27
C LEU A 5 -1.60 -26.49 -15.09
N PHE A 6 -2.62 -25.90 -14.47
CA PHE A 6 -3.42 -26.54 -13.44
C PHE A 6 -3.98 -27.85 -14.00
N ARG A 7 -3.38 -28.99 -13.65
CA ARG A 7 -3.85 -30.32 -14.06
C ARG A 7 -4.99 -30.77 -13.13
N GLY A 8 -6.10 -30.04 -13.18
CA GLY A 8 -7.31 -30.34 -12.44
C GLY A 8 -8.55 -29.95 -13.23
N ASN A 9 -9.65 -30.66 -13.00
CA ASN A 9 -10.94 -30.29 -13.59
C ASN A 9 -11.42 -28.98 -12.95
N VAL A 10 -11.69 -27.96 -13.77
CA VAL A 10 -12.22 -26.68 -13.32
C VAL A 10 -13.73 -26.70 -13.49
N ILE A 11 -14.48 -26.47 -12.41
CA ILE A 11 -15.93 -26.32 -12.44
C ILE A 11 -16.24 -24.85 -12.19
N LEU A 12 -16.89 -24.20 -13.15
CA LEU A 12 -17.33 -22.80 -13.05
C LEU A 12 -18.85 -22.79 -12.86
N LEU A 13 -19.32 -22.00 -11.89
CA LEU A 13 -20.73 -21.79 -11.63
C LEU A 13 -21.04 -20.29 -11.77
N SER A 14 -22.19 -19.97 -12.38
CA SER A 14 -22.68 -18.60 -12.53
C SER A 14 -24.08 -18.49 -11.94
N SER A 15 -24.37 -17.36 -11.30
CA SER A 15 -25.72 -17.03 -10.82
C SER A 15 -26.65 -16.57 -11.95
N ASP A 16 -26.09 -16.03 -13.03
CA ASP A 16 -26.85 -15.63 -14.21
C ASP A 16 -26.97 -16.83 -15.16
N LEU A 17 -28.22 -17.20 -15.47
CA LEU A 17 -28.58 -18.34 -16.34
C LEU A 17 -28.57 -17.98 -17.83
N ASN A 18 -28.50 -16.68 -18.17
CA ASN A 18 -28.49 -16.24 -19.56
C ASN A 18 -27.08 -16.25 -20.18
N LEU A 19 -26.03 -16.36 -19.36
CA LEU A 19 -24.65 -16.37 -19.82
C LEU A 19 -24.31 -17.68 -20.53
N THR A 20 -23.68 -17.56 -21.69
CA THR A 20 -23.11 -18.71 -22.40
C THR A 20 -21.88 -19.24 -21.67
N GLY A 21 -21.56 -20.52 -21.87
CA GLY A 21 -20.37 -21.13 -21.26
C GLY A 21 -19.07 -20.40 -21.61
N ALA A 22 -18.95 -19.84 -22.82
CA ALA A 22 -17.79 -19.06 -23.24
C ALA A 22 -17.68 -17.73 -22.47
N GLU A 23 -18.80 -17.04 -22.23
CA GLU A 23 -18.83 -15.80 -21.43
C GLU A 23 -18.46 -16.07 -19.97
N VAL A 24 -18.92 -17.18 -19.39
CA VAL A 24 -18.54 -17.58 -18.02
C VAL A 24 -17.03 -17.82 -17.92
N ILE A 25 -16.43 -18.50 -18.90
CA ILE A 25 -14.98 -18.72 -18.96
C ILE A 25 -14.23 -17.38 -19.11
N GLN A 26 -14.71 -16.49 -19.98
CA GLN A 26 -14.10 -15.19 -20.20
C GLN A 26 -14.16 -14.31 -18.93
N ALA A 27 -15.32 -14.27 -18.27
CA ALA A 27 -15.51 -13.55 -17.01
C ALA A 27 -14.58 -14.08 -15.91
N TYR A 28 -14.46 -15.41 -15.79
CA TYR A 28 -13.51 -16.03 -14.87
C TYR A 28 -12.06 -15.67 -15.22
N GLY A 29 -11.71 -15.59 -16.51
CA GLY A 29 -10.40 -15.19 -16.98
C GLY A 29 -10.00 -13.77 -16.53
N TRP A 30 -10.95 -12.86 -16.36
CA TRP A 30 -10.67 -11.51 -15.84
C TRP A 30 -10.24 -11.49 -14.37
N ARG A 31 -10.47 -12.57 -13.61
CA ARG A 31 -10.01 -12.70 -12.22
C ARG A 31 -8.50 -12.50 -12.07
N PHE A 32 -7.71 -12.91 -13.07
CA PHE A 32 -6.26 -12.71 -13.09
C PHE A 32 -5.85 -11.24 -12.88
N LYS A 33 -6.71 -10.27 -13.25
CA LYS A 33 -6.45 -8.84 -13.02
C LYS A 33 -6.23 -8.53 -11.53
N ILE A 34 -6.91 -9.22 -10.62
CA ILE A 34 -6.72 -9.03 -9.16
C ILE A 34 -5.34 -9.51 -8.75
N GLU A 35 -4.89 -10.67 -9.26
CA GLU A 35 -3.57 -11.22 -8.96
C GLU A 35 -2.45 -10.31 -9.47
N LEU A 36 -2.60 -9.80 -10.70
CA LEU A 36 -1.67 -8.84 -11.27
C LEU A 36 -1.64 -7.54 -10.46
N THR A 37 -2.80 -7.01 -10.08
CA THR A 37 -2.90 -5.79 -9.26
C THR A 37 -2.26 -6.00 -7.89
N PHE A 38 -2.49 -7.15 -7.25
CA PHE A 38 -1.89 -7.50 -5.96
C PHE A 38 -0.37 -7.64 -6.06
N ARG A 39 0.13 -8.25 -7.15
CA ARG A 39 1.55 -8.33 -7.43
C ARG A 39 2.16 -6.94 -7.58
N THR A 40 1.52 -6.04 -8.32
CA THR A 40 1.99 -4.65 -8.47
C THR A 40 1.95 -3.92 -7.14
N LEU A 41 0.90 -4.08 -6.34
CA LEU A 41 0.80 -3.49 -5.00
C LEU A 41 1.97 -3.91 -4.09
N LEU A 42 2.33 -5.19 -4.12
CA LEU A 42 3.45 -5.74 -3.37
C LEU A 42 4.81 -5.28 -3.90
N GLN A 43 5.07 -5.47 -5.19
CA GLN A 43 6.41 -5.29 -5.78
C GLN A 43 6.72 -3.83 -6.08
N LEU A 44 5.72 -3.04 -6.48
CA LEU A 44 5.89 -1.64 -6.81
C LEU A 44 5.80 -0.75 -5.58
N LEU A 45 4.77 -0.91 -4.76
CA LEU A 45 4.53 0.00 -3.64
C LEU A 45 5.01 -0.54 -2.30
N GLY A 46 5.22 -1.86 -2.18
CA GLY A 46 5.55 -2.47 -0.89
C GLY A 46 4.37 -2.43 0.07
N GLY A 47 3.14 -2.65 -0.43
CA GLY A 47 1.91 -2.53 0.37
C GLY A 47 1.85 -3.42 1.63
N PHE A 48 2.72 -4.43 1.74
CA PHE A 48 2.87 -5.29 2.92
C PHE A 48 4.24 -5.19 3.59
N SER A 49 5.08 -4.21 3.22
CA SER A 49 6.40 -3.98 3.79
C SER A 49 6.35 -3.11 5.06
N TYR A 50 5.30 -3.24 5.85
CA TYR A 50 5.13 -2.50 7.10
C TYR A 50 6.02 -3.08 8.22
N ARG A 51 6.37 -2.23 9.20
CA ARG A 51 7.15 -2.61 10.39
C ARG A 51 6.57 -1.95 11.65
N PHE A 52 5.27 -2.16 11.89
CA PHE A 52 4.61 -1.63 13.10
C PHE A 52 4.85 -2.55 14.29
N TRP A 53 5.93 -2.27 15.02
CA TRP A 53 6.25 -2.93 16.27
C TRP A 53 5.44 -2.33 17.41
N LEU A 54 4.94 -3.19 18.30
CA LEU A 54 4.29 -2.76 19.54
C LEU A 54 5.19 -3.14 20.70
N LYS A 55 5.69 -2.15 21.45
CA LYS A 55 6.63 -2.35 22.57
C LYS A 55 6.05 -3.22 23.69
N ALA A 56 4.73 -3.19 23.87
CA ALA A 56 4.03 -4.00 24.86
C ALA A 56 3.97 -5.50 24.51
N MET A 57 4.27 -5.89 23.25
CA MET A 57 4.36 -7.30 22.87
C MET A 57 5.70 -7.87 23.34
N SER A 58 5.67 -9.08 23.89
CA SER A 58 6.89 -9.82 24.20
C SER A 58 7.62 -10.18 22.90
N PRO A 59 8.96 -9.98 22.83
CA PRO A 59 9.72 -10.34 21.66
C PRO A 59 9.68 -11.86 21.45
N THR A 60 9.17 -12.29 20.30
CA THR A 60 9.11 -13.71 19.94
C THR A 60 10.47 -14.16 19.40
N LYS A 61 11.06 -15.20 20.00
CA LYS A 61 12.36 -15.74 19.58
C LYS A 61 12.31 -16.63 18.33
N ARG A 62 11.10 -17.00 17.88
CA ARG A 62 10.83 -17.94 16.77
C ARG A 62 9.91 -17.29 15.73
N TRP A 63 9.72 -17.99 14.62
CA TRP A 63 8.76 -17.61 13.58
C TRP A 63 7.40 -17.23 14.19
N PRO A 64 6.75 -16.15 13.70
CA PRO A 64 5.52 -15.64 14.28
C PRO A 64 4.43 -16.70 14.22
N GLN A 65 3.87 -17.02 15.39
CA GLN A 65 2.66 -17.82 15.52
C GLN A 65 1.44 -16.89 15.51
N PRO A 66 0.24 -17.39 15.14
CA PRO A 66 -0.99 -16.64 15.30
C PRO A 66 -1.10 -16.13 16.75
N LEU A 67 -1.30 -14.81 16.90
CA LEU A 67 -1.47 -14.21 18.21
C LEU A 67 -2.90 -14.46 18.66
N GLU A 68 -3.09 -15.35 19.63
CA GLU A 68 -4.36 -15.46 20.33
C GLU A 68 -4.37 -14.49 21.51
N LEU A 69 -5.43 -13.69 21.62
CA LEU A 69 -5.64 -12.76 22.72
C LEU A 69 -6.51 -13.46 23.76
N PRO A 70 -5.97 -13.81 24.95
CA PRO A 70 -6.78 -14.41 26.01
C PRO A 70 -7.86 -13.43 26.48
N GLU A 71 -9.04 -13.94 26.87
CA GLU A 71 -10.17 -13.12 27.37
C GLU A 71 -9.79 -12.24 28.58
N HIS A 72 -8.77 -12.62 29.34
CA HIS A 72 -8.26 -11.87 30.51
C HIS A 72 -7.03 -11.00 30.20
N SER A 73 -6.82 -10.61 28.95
CA SER A 73 -5.77 -9.65 28.59
C SER A 73 -6.11 -8.25 29.10
N PRO A 74 -5.12 -7.47 29.58
CA PRO A 74 -5.38 -6.13 30.10
C PRO A 74 -5.93 -5.23 28.99
N GLU A 75 -7.02 -4.50 29.27
CA GLU A 75 -7.73 -3.69 28.25
C GLU A 75 -6.82 -2.73 27.48
N ILE A 76 -5.81 -2.16 28.17
CA ILE A 76 -4.83 -1.24 27.59
C ILE A 76 -4.00 -1.95 26.50
N PHE A 77 -3.59 -3.21 26.74
CA PHE A 77 -2.85 -4.00 25.77
C PHE A 77 -3.72 -4.34 24.55
N THR A 78 -4.95 -4.77 24.78
CA THR A 78 -5.89 -5.11 23.69
C THR A 78 -6.17 -3.90 22.80
N LYS A 79 -6.39 -2.72 23.39
CA LYS A 79 -6.53 -1.46 22.63
C LYS A 79 -5.29 -1.14 21.77
N GLN A 80 -4.09 -1.37 22.31
CA GLN A 80 -2.86 -1.15 21.55
C GLN A 80 -2.68 -2.14 20.40
N VAL A 81 -3.06 -3.40 20.58
CA VAL A 81 -3.05 -4.42 19.52
C VAL A 81 -4.06 -4.04 18.42
N LEU A 82 -5.27 -3.62 18.78
CA LEU A 82 -6.28 -3.15 17.83
C LEU A 82 -5.79 -1.93 17.04
N ALA A 83 -5.19 -0.93 17.70
CA ALA A 83 -4.62 0.23 17.02
C ALA A 83 -3.51 -0.15 16.03
N LYS A 84 -2.73 -1.19 16.35
CA LYS A 84 -1.71 -1.74 15.44
C LYS A 84 -2.35 -2.45 14.23
N VAL A 85 -3.42 -3.22 14.43
CA VAL A 85 -4.16 -3.86 13.33
C VAL A 85 -4.77 -2.79 12.42
N GLU A 86 -5.41 -1.78 13.00
CA GLU A 86 -5.96 -0.64 12.28
C GLU A 86 -4.88 0.09 11.47
N ALA A 87 -3.68 0.26 12.03
CA ALA A 87 -2.56 0.84 11.30
C ALA A 87 -2.15 -0.02 10.08
N PHE A 88 -2.17 -1.36 10.19
CA PHE A 88 -1.91 -2.25 9.06
C PHE A 88 -2.96 -2.10 7.95
N GLU A 89 -4.24 -2.12 8.32
CA GLU A 89 -5.35 -1.97 7.37
C GLU A 89 -5.27 -0.63 6.64
N ARG A 90 -5.05 0.46 7.37
CA ARG A 90 -4.88 1.81 6.80
C ARG A 90 -3.67 1.87 5.87
N PHE A 91 -2.55 1.25 6.25
CA PHE A 91 -1.35 1.21 5.40
C PHE A 91 -1.61 0.50 4.07
N VAL A 92 -2.23 -0.69 4.10
CA VAL A 92 -2.56 -1.44 2.89
C VAL A 92 -3.56 -0.66 2.03
N ASN A 93 -4.59 -0.08 2.65
CA ASN A 93 -5.61 0.72 1.95
C ASN A 93 -5.01 1.95 1.26
N LEU A 94 -4.11 2.69 1.92
CA LEU A 94 -3.42 3.82 1.31
C LEU A 94 -2.58 3.40 0.10
N ASN A 95 -1.90 2.26 0.18
CA ASN A 95 -1.16 1.72 -0.96
C ASN A 95 -2.09 1.31 -2.10
N ALA A 96 -3.25 0.73 -1.80
CA ALA A 96 -4.25 0.37 -2.82
C ALA A 96 -4.79 1.61 -3.55
N ILE A 97 -5.11 2.68 -2.80
CA ILE A 97 -5.53 3.97 -3.37
C ILE A 97 -4.41 4.56 -4.23
N ALA A 98 -3.18 4.56 -3.74
CA ALA A 98 -2.03 5.05 -4.50
C ALA A 98 -1.84 4.28 -5.82
N LEU A 99 -1.99 2.95 -5.80
CA LEU A 99 -1.92 2.13 -7.01
C LEU A 99 -3.03 2.50 -8.01
N GLY A 100 -4.27 2.65 -7.53
CA GLY A 100 -5.39 3.09 -8.38
C GLY A 100 -5.13 4.46 -9.01
N LEU A 101 -4.56 5.41 -8.26
CA LEU A 101 -4.18 6.72 -8.80
C LEU A 101 -3.11 6.61 -9.89
N LEU A 102 -2.10 5.75 -9.71
CA LEU A 102 -1.09 5.51 -10.75
C LEU A 102 -1.72 4.94 -12.03
N GLN A 103 -2.70 4.05 -11.89
CA GLN A 103 -3.43 3.47 -13.03
C GLN A 103 -4.29 4.51 -13.75
N VAL A 104 -5.01 5.35 -13.02
CA VAL A 104 -5.78 6.46 -13.61
C VAL A 104 -4.87 7.41 -14.37
N LEU A 105 -3.73 7.79 -13.78
CA LEU A 105 -2.76 8.66 -14.44
C LEU A 105 -2.14 8.02 -15.69
N ALA A 106 -1.92 6.71 -15.68
CA ALA A 106 -1.44 5.99 -16.86
C ALA A 106 -2.43 6.06 -18.02
N LEU A 107 -3.74 6.00 -17.73
CA LEU A 107 -4.80 6.02 -18.73
C LEU A 107 -5.10 7.45 -19.24
N GLU A 108 -5.26 8.39 -18.32
CA GLU A 108 -5.73 9.76 -18.62
C GLU A 108 -4.58 10.69 -19.07
N MET A 109 -3.38 10.55 -18.50
CA MET A 109 -2.28 11.51 -18.69
C MET A 109 -1.07 10.91 -19.42
N LYS A 110 -1.29 9.93 -20.30
CA LYS A 110 -0.22 9.17 -20.96
C LYS A 110 0.87 10.04 -21.62
N GLN A 111 0.50 11.06 -22.40
CA GLN A 111 1.49 11.92 -23.08
C GLN A 111 2.35 12.70 -22.08
N SER A 112 1.72 13.24 -21.03
CA SER A 112 2.43 13.98 -19.98
C SER A 112 3.36 13.07 -19.18
N VAL A 113 2.96 11.81 -18.96
CA VAL A 113 3.82 10.83 -18.26
C VAL A 113 5.06 10.52 -19.11
N TRP A 114 4.88 10.28 -20.41
CA TRP A 114 5.98 9.98 -21.32
C TRP A 114 6.92 11.17 -21.53
N SER A 115 6.41 12.40 -21.63
CA SER A 115 7.26 13.59 -21.83
C SER A 115 8.19 13.87 -20.66
N HIS A 116 7.78 13.50 -19.45
CA HIS A 116 8.54 13.73 -18.22
C HIS A 116 9.20 12.46 -17.68
N PHE A 117 9.22 11.38 -18.47
CA PHE A 117 9.89 10.14 -18.07
C PHE A 117 11.41 10.31 -18.20
N PRO A 118 12.18 10.26 -17.10
CA PRO A 118 13.59 10.62 -17.11
C PRO A 118 14.51 9.49 -17.60
N VAL A 119 13.97 8.29 -17.87
CA VAL A 119 14.75 7.10 -18.26
C VAL A 119 14.52 6.80 -19.73
N TRP A 120 15.55 6.27 -20.39
CA TRP A 120 15.43 5.84 -21.78
C TRP A 120 14.98 4.37 -21.89
N PHE A 121 14.05 4.10 -22.81
CA PHE A 121 13.69 2.73 -23.22
C PHE A 121 14.08 2.48 -24.66
N ARG A 122 14.70 1.31 -24.91
CA ARG A 122 15.05 0.86 -26.26
C ARG A 122 13.82 0.59 -27.13
N THR A 123 12.74 0.11 -26.53
CA THR A 123 11.48 -0.21 -27.21
C THR A 123 10.32 0.28 -26.36
N LEU A 124 9.46 1.10 -26.96
CA LEU A 124 8.21 1.52 -26.34
C LEU A 124 7.13 0.45 -26.51
N PRO A 125 6.19 0.33 -25.57
CA PRO A 125 5.07 -0.59 -25.69
C PRO A 125 4.20 -0.24 -26.91
N SER A 126 3.80 -1.23 -27.69
CA SER A 126 2.98 -1.04 -28.91
C SER A 126 1.62 -0.37 -28.65
N HIS A 127 1.06 -0.60 -27.46
CA HIS A 127 -0.21 -0.02 -27.02
C HIS A 127 -0.09 1.43 -26.52
N GLY A 128 1.14 1.96 -26.36
CA GLY A 128 1.40 3.36 -26.03
C GLY A 128 1.05 3.82 -24.61
N TYR A 129 0.41 2.97 -23.78
CA TYR A 129 0.13 3.31 -22.38
C TYR A 129 1.36 3.04 -21.48
N PRO A 130 1.71 3.97 -20.58
CA PRO A 130 2.75 3.73 -19.59
C PRO A 130 2.28 2.73 -18.54
N THR A 131 3.22 1.98 -17.95
CA THR A 131 2.94 1.13 -16.79
C THR A 131 2.91 1.97 -15.51
N GLU A 132 2.34 1.43 -14.42
CA GLU A 132 2.30 2.10 -13.12
C GLU A 132 3.72 2.45 -12.61
N GLN A 133 4.72 1.65 -12.99
CA GLN A 133 6.12 1.93 -12.69
C GLN A 133 6.64 3.17 -13.44
N VAL A 134 6.30 3.31 -14.72
CA VAL A 134 6.69 4.48 -15.52
C VAL A 134 6.05 5.73 -14.93
N VAL A 135 4.75 5.68 -14.60
CA VAL A 135 4.04 6.80 -13.95
C VAL A 135 4.72 7.16 -12.63
N ARG A 136 5.03 6.18 -11.78
CA ARG A 136 5.69 6.41 -10.49
C ARG A 136 7.04 7.12 -10.66
N ILE A 137 7.87 6.69 -11.60
CA ILE A 137 9.18 7.29 -11.87
C ILE A 137 9.02 8.72 -12.39
N SER A 138 8.11 8.96 -13.36
CA SER A 138 7.83 10.31 -13.86
C SER A 138 7.33 11.24 -12.75
N LEU A 139 6.45 10.77 -11.87
CA LEU A 139 5.97 11.54 -10.72
C LEU A 139 7.08 11.86 -9.72
N GLN A 140 7.97 10.90 -9.44
CA GLN A 140 9.14 11.12 -8.58
C GLN A 140 10.08 12.16 -9.17
N HIS A 141 10.30 12.13 -10.48
CA HIS A 141 11.08 13.14 -11.19
C HIS A 141 10.45 14.54 -11.09
N LEU A 142 9.13 14.62 -11.19
CA LEU A 142 8.37 15.88 -11.11
C LEU A 142 8.00 16.29 -9.68
N GLN A 143 8.44 15.54 -8.66
CA GLN A 143 7.93 15.70 -7.29
C GLN A 143 8.04 17.15 -6.79
N LEU A 144 9.19 17.80 -6.98
CA LEU A 144 9.38 19.18 -6.54
C LEU A 144 8.46 20.15 -7.26
N ALA A 145 8.31 20.01 -8.57
CA ALA A 145 7.43 20.86 -9.37
C ALA A 145 5.95 20.64 -8.97
N VAL A 146 5.51 19.40 -8.85
CA VAL A 146 4.13 19.05 -8.46
C VAL A 146 3.80 19.58 -7.06
N LEU A 147 4.73 19.45 -6.11
CA LEU A 147 4.54 19.95 -4.75
C LEU A 147 4.55 21.48 -4.69
N ALA A 148 5.39 22.16 -5.48
CA ALA A 148 5.43 23.61 -5.54
C ALA A 148 4.14 24.24 -6.11
N HIS A 149 3.50 23.56 -7.06
CA HIS A 149 2.21 23.99 -7.64
C HIS A 149 1.00 23.51 -6.82
N SER A 150 1.21 22.79 -5.72
CA SER A 150 0.12 22.31 -4.87
C SER A 150 -0.61 23.50 -4.22
N ARG A 151 -1.95 23.47 -4.22
CA ARG A 151 -2.74 24.56 -3.64
C ARG A 151 -2.42 24.70 -2.15
N GLN A 152 -2.15 25.93 -1.71
CA GLN A 152 -1.78 26.25 -0.32
C GLN A 152 -2.84 25.83 0.73
N GLY A 153 -4.10 25.64 0.31
CA GLY A 153 -5.18 25.12 1.17
C GLY A 153 -5.18 23.60 1.39
N LEU A 154 -4.21 22.85 0.85
CA LEU A 154 -4.10 21.41 1.07
C LEU A 154 -3.51 21.10 2.44
N LEU A 155 -3.98 19.99 3.05
CA LEU A 155 -3.48 19.46 4.32
C LEU A 155 -1.95 19.27 4.35
N LEU A 156 -1.28 19.21 3.20
CA LEU A 156 0.17 19.06 3.11
C LEU A 156 0.93 20.16 3.87
N HIS A 157 0.52 21.43 3.71
CA HIS A 157 1.19 22.54 4.42
C HIS A 157 1.03 22.38 5.94
N GLN A 158 -0.19 22.05 6.39
CA GLN A 158 -0.49 21.82 7.80
C GLN A 158 0.29 20.64 8.38
N LEU A 159 0.43 19.55 7.62
CA LEU A 159 1.21 18.37 8.01
C LEU A 159 2.71 18.68 8.07
N LEU A 160 3.24 19.45 7.11
CA LEU A 160 4.64 19.88 7.11
C LEU A 160 4.93 20.80 8.31
N ASP A 161 4.04 21.76 8.60
CA ASP A 161 4.15 22.63 9.76
C ASP A 161 4.09 21.85 11.06
N GLN A 162 3.12 20.96 11.24
CA GLN A 162 3.02 20.11 12.42
C GLN A 162 4.28 19.26 12.60
N LYS A 163 4.80 18.65 11.53
CA LYS A 163 6.05 17.87 11.59
C LYS A 163 7.24 18.73 12.01
N ASN A 164 7.33 19.95 11.49
CA ASN A 164 8.38 20.90 11.86
C ASN A 164 8.26 21.35 13.33
N GLN A 165 7.04 21.59 13.82
CA GLN A 165 6.77 21.92 15.22
C GLN A 165 7.17 20.78 16.16
N HIS A 166 6.79 19.54 15.83
CA HIS A 166 7.14 18.36 16.63
C HIS A 166 8.67 18.14 16.68
N ARG A 167 9.38 18.33 15.56
CA ARG A 167 10.85 18.23 15.49
C ARG A 167 11.55 19.34 16.30
N ARG A 168 10.91 20.49 16.48
CA ARG A 168 11.44 21.62 17.29
C ARG A 168 11.20 21.44 18.78
N GLN A 169 10.29 20.57 19.22
CA GLN A 169 10.14 20.27 20.64
C GLN A 169 11.35 19.45 21.12
N PRO A 170 12.15 19.94 22.08
CA PRO A 170 13.24 19.14 22.65
C PRO A 170 12.63 17.91 23.31
N SER A 171 13.23 16.74 23.09
CA SER A 171 12.84 15.50 23.78
C SER A 171 12.91 15.75 25.28
N LYS A 172 11.74 15.81 25.94
CA LYS A 172 11.68 15.90 27.40
C LYS A 172 12.43 14.67 27.94
N PRO A 173 13.50 14.83 28.74
CA PRO A 173 14.20 13.68 29.31
C PRO A 173 13.19 12.87 30.13
N PRO A 174 13.33 11.53 30.19
CA PRO A 174 12.48 10.70 31.02
C PRO A 174 12.58 11.22 32.44
N ASP A 175 11.44 11.59 33.05
CA ASP A 175 11.37 12.01 34.44
C ASP A 175 12.03 10.91 35.29
N LEU A 176 13.24 11.17 35.77
CA LEU A 176 13.89 10.36 36.78
C LEU A 176 12.97 10.42 37.99
N VAL A 177 12.40 9.27 38.34
CA VAL A 177 11.65 9.06 39.57
C VAL A 177 12.64 9.23 40.72
N GLU A 178 12.85 10.47 41.12
CA GLU A 178 13.58 10.84 42.32
C GLU A 178 12.60 10.85 43.48
N ASN A 179 12.91 9.99 44.46
CA ASN A 179 12.57 10.13 45.86
C ASN A 179 11.16 9.75 46.30
N LEU A 180 11.01 8.47 46.68
CA LEU A 180 10.39 8.11 47.96
C LEU A 180 11.21 7.00 48.61
N ASN A 181 12.00 7.37 49.61
CA ASN A 181 12.39 6.58 50.78
C ASN A 181 12.87 7.57 51.85
N PRO A 182 12.90 7.21 53.15
CA PRO A 182 12.85 5.86 53.72
C PRO A 182 11.48 5.42 54.28
#